data_AF-A0A928KFN2-F1
#
_entry.id   AF-A0A928KFN2-F1
#
_cell.length_a   1.000
_cell.length_b   1.000
_cell.length_c   1.000
_cell.angle_alpha   90.00
_cell.angle_beta   90.00
_cell.angle_gamma   90.00
#
_symmetry.space_group_name_H-M   'P 1'
#
loop_
_entity.id
_entity.type
_entity.pdbx_description
1 polymer ?
#
loop_
_entity_poly.entity_id
_entity_poly.type
_entity_poly.pdbx_seq_one_letter_code
_entity_poly.pdbx_strand_id
1 'polypeptide(L)'
;MEKWDLLDENGNPTGATITRGEQLRPGQYHLVEHIWIVDTKGRILIQQRAPHLRLMPGVWAANSGSAISGEDSESAARRELFEELSIRTMPGELIYGGRMRRRNSFTDLWILYRDIDPSTLRLQKEEVARVRWVEPEELCDMIANRTFHHYGTAYFQFVFRAIERGRRTLYVTDLDGTLLQDDSTLSDYTVDTFNRLISRGMMLSVATARGTIGVQLVGLDRIHFRVPLVMLGGVLLYDLARRRIIHSCEMSADTVKAILSVFRKAERHPQLYRRRGNEVHIYYTSLLPQEEGFIHRATADGHTFQQYYHRVSHLKDSPAIFFSCQSPYDRQLSLKEQLDRIPGIRTVLYQDTYTEDNWFLEVYREDAGKDRGVERLQQRLHADRVVAFGDNVNDIPLFSVADLALCVQNASPAAMAAADRQIGANSEDGVARYLHAIYNRKL
;
A
#
# COMPACT_ATOMS: atom_id res chain seq x y z
N MET A 1 -46.97 -1.69 -9.11
CA MET A 1 -45.96 -2.44 -9.89
C MET A 1 -44.86 -1.47 -10.27
N GLU A 2 -43.62 -1.90 -10.11
CA GLU A 2 -42.42 -1.12 -10.41
C GLU A 2 -42.35 -0.81 -11.92
N LYS A 3 -42.04 0.44 -12.29
CA LYS A 3 -41.90 0.91 -13.67
C LYS A 3 -40.47 1.33 -13.93
N TRP A 4 -39.95 1.01 -15.11
CA TRP A 4 -38.60 1.36 -15.55
C TRP A 4 -38.67 2.26 -16.79
N ASP A 5 -37.75 3.21 -16.89
CA ASP A 5 -37.57 4.01 -18.10
C ASP A 5 -36.90 3.17 -19.19
N LEU A 6 -37.41 3.28 -20.43
CA LEU A 6 -36.84 2.61 -21.59
C LEU A 6 -35.73 3.46 -22.21
N LEU A 7 -34.59 2.81 -22.44
CA LEU A 7 -33.42 3.36 -23.12
C LEU A 7 -33.30 2.80 -24.54
N ASP A 8 -32.77 3.62 -25.45
CA ASP A 8 -32.38 3.21 -26.80
C ASP A 8 -31.05 2.43 -26.80
N GLU A 9 -30.58 2.01 -27.97
CA GLU A 9 -29.33 1.26 -28.14
C GLU A 9 -28.05 2.01 -27.78
N ASN A 10 -28.14 3.34 -27.64
CA ASN A 10 -27.06 4.23 -27.23
C ASN A 10 -27.15 4.57 -25.74
N GLY A 11 -28.19 4.10 -25.04
CA GLY A 11 -28.42 4.36 -23.62
C GLY A 11 -29.13 5.70 -23.34
N ASN A 12 -29.73 6.32 -24.36
CA ASN A 12 -30.50 7.55 -24.19
C ASN A 12 -31.95 7.23 -23.78
N PRO A 13 -32.58 8.05 -22.92
CA PRO A 13 -34.00 7.90 -22.59
C PRO A 13 -34.90 8.04 -23.82
N THR A 14 -35.84 7.12 -23.98
CA THR A 14 -36.85 7.16 -25.06
C THR A 14 -38.11 7.94 -24.70
N GLY A 15 -38.29 8.26 -23.40
CA GLY A 15 -39.53 8.82 -22.84
C GLY A 15 -40.64 7.78 -22.61
N ALA A 16 -40.44 6.53 -23.04
CA ALA A 16 -41.36 5.42 -22.75
C ALA A 16 -40.97 4.69 -21.46
N THR A 17 -41.95 3.97 -20.87
CA THR A 17 -41.75 3.16 -19.67
C THR A 17 -42.20 1.71 -19.92
N ILE A 18 -41.68 0.79 -19.11
CA ILE A 18 -42.08 -0.62 -19.09
C ILE A 18 -42.34 -1.06 -17.65
N THR A 19 -43.26 -1.99 -17.44
CA THR A 19 -43.54 -2.54 -16.11
C THR A 19 -42.63 -3.74 -15.82
N ARG A 20 -42.09 -3.85 -14.60
CA ARG A 20 -41.26 -5.00 -14.19
C ARG A 20 -41.99 -6.33 -14.47
N GLY A 21 -41.34 -7.20 -15.25
CA GLY A 21 -41.86 -8.50 -15.65
C GLY A 21 -42.39 -8.56 -17.09
N GLU A 22 -42.61 -7.41 -17.74
CA GLU A 22 -42.92 -7.35 -19.17
C GLU A 22 -41.68 -7.63 -20.03
N GLN A 23 -41.87 -8.13 -21.25
CA GLN A 23 -40.78 -8.49 -22.14
C GLN A 23 -40.29 -7.26 -22.94
N LEU A 24 -39.00 -6.94 -22.81
CA LEU A 24 -38.33 -5.93 -23.62
C LEU A 24 -38.22 -6.38 -25.09
N ARG A 25 -38.49 -5.47 -26.03
CA ARG A 25 -38.32 -5.69 -27.47
C ARG A 25 -36.84 -5.51 -27.88
N PRO A 26 -36.39 -6.09 -29.00
CA PRO A 26 -35.07 -5.80 -29.54
C PRO A 26 -34.83 -4.29 -29.69
N GLY A 27 -33.67 -3.80 -29.24
CA GLY A 27 -33.33 -2.38 -29.24
C GLY A 27 -33.85 -1.59 -28.03
N GLN A 28 -34.63 -2.22 -27.14
CA GLN A 28 -35.07 -1.61 -25.88
C GLN A 28 -34.21 -2.11 -24.71
N TYR A 29 -33.80 -1.16 -23.87
CA TYR A 29 -32.98 -1.41 -22.70
C TYR A 29 -33.60 -0.73 -21.49
N HIS A 30 -33.21 -1.15 -20.29
CA HIS A 30 -33.46 -0.43 -19.04
C HIS A 30 -32.15 -0.28 -18.28
N LEU A 31 -32.12 0.62 -17.30
CA LEU A 31 -30.94 0.88 -16.48
C LEU A 31 -30.91 -0.06 -15.26
N VAL A 32 -29.74 -0.64 -15.02
CA VAL A 32 -29.46 -1.54 -13.90
C VAL A 32 -28.20 -1.06 -13.20
N GLU A 33 -28.23 -1.04 -11.87
CA GLU A 33 -27.10 -0.67 -11.04
C GLU A 33 -26.46 -1.92 -10.45
N HIS A 34 -25.14 -2.02 -10.55
CA HIS A 34 -24.35 -2.99 -9.81
C HIS A 34 -23.43 -2.26 -8.83
N ILE A 35 -23.60 -2.56 -7.55
CA ILE A 35 -22.87 -1.89 -6.47
C ILE A 35 -21.89 -2.86 -5.83
N TRP A 36 -20.62 -2.45 -5.77
CA TRP A 36 -19.55 -3.20 -5.12
C TRP A 36 -19.06 -2.45 -3.90
N ILE A 37 -19.10 -3.10 -2.76
CA ILE A 37 -18.64 -2.52 -1.50
C ILE A 37 -17.27 -3.10 -1.19
N VAL A 38 -16.30 -2.22 -0.95
CA VAL A 38 -14.91 -2.58 -0.73
C VAL A 38 -14.44 -1.97 0.57
N ASP A 39 -13.85 -2.76 1.46
CA ASP A 39 -13.34 -2.27 2.73
C ASP A 39 -11.90 -1.71 2.60
N THR A 40 -11.33 -1.20 3.70
CA THR A 40 -9.95 -0.69 3.73
C THR A 40 -8.90 -1.77 3.46
N LYS A 41 -9.20 -3.02 3.82
CA LYS A 41 -8.37 -4.21 3.56
C LYS A 41 -8.46 -4.69 2.11
N GLY A 42 -9.41 -4.18 1.32
CA GLY A 42 -9.61 -4.54 -0.08
C GLY A 42 -10.50 -5.78 -0.27
N ARG A 43 -11.15 -6.26 0.79
CA ARG A 43 -12.17 -7.30 0.71
C ARG A 43 -13.42 -6.74 0.05
N ILE A 44 -14.20 -7.63 -0.54
CA ILE A 44 -15.41 -7.29 -1.29
C ILE A 44 -16.62 -7.89 -0.57
N LEU A 45 -17.64 -7.07 -0.29
CA LEU A 45 -18.89 -7.57 0.30
C LEU A 45 -19.75 -8.18 -0.81
N ILE A 46 -20.10 -9.44 -0.65
CA ILE A 46 -21.01 -10.16 -1.54
C ILE A 46 -22.28 -10.56 -0.81
N GLN A 47 -23.37 -10.73 -1.57
CA GLN A 47 -24.66 -11.12 -1.03
C GLN A 47 -25.17 -12.42 -1.63
N GLN A 48 -25.85 -13.23 -0.82
CA GLN A 48 -26.55 -14.42 -1.26
C GLN A 48 -28.03 -14.10 -1.42
N ARG A 49 -28.56 -14.34 -2.62
CA ARG A 49 -29.97 -14.13 -2.95
C ARG A 49 -30.87 -15.03 -2.10
N ALA A 50 -32.04 -14.54 -1.70
CA ALA A 50 -33.00 -15.31 -0.92
C ALA A 50 -33.45 -16.59 -1.65
N PRO A 51 -33.64 -17.72 -0.95
CA PRO A 51 -33.87 -19.03 -1.57
C PRO A 51 -35.25 -19.15 -2.24
N HIS A 52 -36.20 -18.27 -1.94
CA HIS A 52 -37.56 -18.30 -2.49
C HIS A 52 -37.71 -17.45 -3.77
N LEU A 53 -36.65 -16.75 -4.20
CA LEU A 53 -36.69 -15.93 -5.40
C LEU A 53 -36.77 -16.80 -6.66
N ARG A 54 -37.61 -16.38 -7.62
CA ARG A 54 -37.78 -17.09 -8.89
C ARG A 54 -36.50 -17.12 -9.73
N LEU A 55 -35.71 -16.04 -9.69
CA LEU A 55 -34.46 -15.91 -10.44
C LEU A 55 -33.26 -16.08 -9.49
N MET A 56 -32.44 -17.09 -9.80
CA MET A 56 -31.19 -17.39 -9.12
C MET A 56 -31.32 -17.55 -7.59
N PRO A 57 -32.20 -18.43 -7.08
CA PRO A 57 -32.38 -18.65 -5.65
C PRO A 57 -31.09 -19.16 -5.00
N GLY A 58 -30.68 -18.56 -3.89
CA GLY A 58 -29.52 -19.01 -3.11
C GLY A 58 -28.15 -18.77 -3.76
N VAL A 59 -28.08 -18.06 -4.88
CA VAL A 59 -26.82 -17.78 -5.58
C VAL A 59 -26.13 -16.55 -4.99
N TRP A 60 -24.80 -16.59 -4.86
CA TRP A 60 -24.01 -15.41 -4.50
C TRP A 60 -23.88 -14.45 -5.68
N ALA A 61 -24.09 -13.17 -5.45
CA ALA A 61 -24.19 -12.14 -6.47
C ALA A 61 -23.68 -10.79 -5.94
N ALA A 62 -23.53 -9.83 -6.85
CA ALA A 62 -23.33 -8.43 -6.49
C ALA A 62 -24.64 -7.85 -5.92
N ASN A 63 -24.54 -6.76 -5.16
CA ASN A 63 -25.70 -5.93 -4.86
C ASN A 63 -26.16 -5.26 -6.16
N SER A 64 -27.43 -5.40 -6.52
CA SER A 64 -27.91 -4.93 -7.82
C SER A 64 -29.41 -4.72 -7.87
N GLY A 65 -29.84 -3.70 -8.59
CA GLY A 65 -31.25 -3.50 -8.91
C GLY A 65 -31.48 -2.56 -10.09
N SER A 66 -32.74 -2.36 -10.45
CA SER A 66 -33.11 -1.54 -11.62
C SER A 66 -33.45 -0.13 -11.18
N ALA A 67 -33.07 0.86 -11.98
CA ALA A 67 -33.54 2.23 -11.75
C ALA A 67 -35.05 2.30 -12.01
N ILE A 68 -35.78 2.92 -11.10
CA ILE A 68 -37.22 3.16 -11.29
C ILE A 68 -37.43 4.39 -12.19
N SER A 69 -38.61 4.52 -12.79
CA SER A 69 -38.93 5.62 -13.68
C SER A 69 -38.73 6.99 -13.01
N GLY A 70 -37.95 7.86 -13.66
CA GLY A 70 -37.57 9.19 -13.15
C GLY A 70 -36.38 9.21 -12.17
N GLU A 71 -35.79 8.06 -11.86
CA GLU A 71 -34.62 7.94 -10.99
C GLU A 71 -33.32 7.97 -11.80
N ASP A 72 -32.32 8.75 -11.34
CA ASP A 72 -30.98 8.70 -11.91
C ASP A 72 -30.17 7.50 -11.38
N SER A 73 -29.05 7.20 -12.04
CA SER A 73 -28.22 6.03 -11.74
C SER A 73 -27.68 6.00 -10.31
N GLU A 74 -27.19 7.13 -9.79
CA GLU A 74 -26.63 7.16 -8.44
C GLU A 74 -27.74 7.03 -7.41
N SER A 75 -28.86 7.73 -7.61
CA SER A 75 -30.05 7.62 -6.75
C SER A 75 -30.55 6.19 -6.67
N ALA A 76 -30.61 5.47 -7.79
CA ALA A 76 -30.95 4.05 -7.85
C ALA A 76 -29.96 3.20 -7.05
N ALA A 77 -28.65 3.37 -7.27
CA ALA A 77 -27.62 2.61 -6.55
C ALA A 77 -27.69 2.82 -5.03
N ARG A 78 -27.95 4.06 -4.60
CA ARG A 78 -28.12 4.41 -3.18
C ARG A 78 -29.40 3.83 -2.58
N ARG A 79 -30.50 3.79 -3.34
CA ARG A 79 -31.76 3.17 -2.93
C ARG A 79 -31.56 1.66 -2.74
N GLU A 80 -30.98 0.95 -3.70
CA GLU A 80 -30.74 -0.50 -3.62
C GLU A 80 -29.87 -0.88 -2.42
N LEU A 81 -28.80 -0.12 -2.16
CA LEU A 81 -27.98 -0.29 -0.94
C LEU A 81 -28.79 -0.14 0.35
N PHE A 82 -29.71 0.82 0.39
CA PHE A 82 -30.53 1.07 1.56
C PHE A 82 -31.64 0.03 1.72
N GLU A 83 -32.32 -0.33 0.65
CA GLU A 83 -33.43 -1.30 0.68
C GLU A 83 -32.93 -2.69 1.04
N GLU A 84 -31.90 -3.20 0.35
CA GLU A 84 -31.44 -4.58 0.55
C GLU A 84 -30.58 -4.76 1.81
N LEU A 85 -29.73 -3.77 2.11
CA LEU A 85 -28.68 -3.90 3.13
C LEU A 85 -28.79 -2.88 4.27
N SER A 86 -29.72 -1.92 4.23
CA SER A 86 -29.83 -0.79 5.18
C SER A 86 -28.62 0.17 5.19
N ILE A 87 -27.81 0.16 4.13
CA ILE A 87 -26.61 1.01 4.01
C ILE A 87 -27.02 2.38 3.47
N ARG A 88 -26.95 3.41 4.32
CA ARG A 88 -27.18 4.81 3.91
C ARG A 88 -25.89 5.43 3.38
N THR A 89 -26.01 6.16 2.28
CA THR A 89 -24.92 6.91 1.65
C THR A 89 -25.36 8.33 1.30
N MET A 90 -24.41 9.25 1.19
CA MET A 90 -24.64 10.62 0.73
C MET A 90 -24.47 10.73 -0.79
N PRO A 91 -25.11 11.70 -1.47
CA PRO A 91 -24.79 12.01 -2.86
C PRO A 91 -23.30 12.32 -3.03
N GLY A 92 -22.67 11.75 -4.05
CA GLY A 92 -21.24 11.85 -4.34
C GLY A 92 -20.34 10.90 -3.55
N GLU A 93 -20.90 10.08 -2.65
CA GLU A 93 -20.11 9.10 -1.90
C GLU A 93 -19.79 7.84 -2.72
N LEU A 94 -20.68 7.46 -3.64
CA LEU A 94 -20.43 6.34 -4.55
C LEU A 94 -19.49 6.78 -5.67
N ILE A 95 -18.49 5.95 -5.97
CA ILE A 95 -17.57 6.18 -7.08
C ILE A 95 -18.10 5.48 -8.33
N TYR A 96 -18.35 6.26 -9.38
CA TYR A 96 -18.80 5.73 -10.67
C TYR A 96 -17.67 4.98 -11.38
N GLY A 97 -17.86 3.68 -11.58
CA GLY A 97 -16.94 2.79 -12.28
C GLY A 97 -17.12 2.77 -13.80
N GLY A 98 -18.30 3.18 -14.29
CA GLY A 98 -18.65 3.29 -15.71
C GLY A 98 -19.81 2.39 -16.14
N ARG A 99 -20.21 2.52 -17.41
CA ARG A 99 -21.36 1.83 -18.00
C ARG A 99 -20.95 0.67 -18.90
N MET A 100 -21.72 -0.41 -18.87
CA MET A 100 -21.58 -1.51 -19.82
C MET A 100 -22.92 -1.95 -20.41
N ARG A 101 -22.97 -2.08 -21.74
CA ARG A 101 -24.14 -2.60 -22.44
C ARG A 101 -24.26 -4.12 -22.26
N ARG A 102 -25.44 -4.59 -21.86
CA ARG A 102 -25.83 -5.99 -21.78
C ARG A 102 -26.84 -6.33 -22.86
N ARG A 103 -27.35 -7.58 -22.84
CA ARG A 103 -28.32 -8.05 -23.83
C ARG A 103 -29.59 -7.20 -23.89
N ASN A 104 -30.10 -6.79 -22.73
CA ASN A 104 -31.37 -6.09 -22.57
C ASN A 104 -31.31 -4.97 -21.53
N SER A 105 -30.11 -4.62 -21.04
CA SER A 105 -29.94 -3.53 -20.08
C SER A 105 -28.64 -2.77 -20.32
N PHE A 106 -28.55 -1.56 -19.76
CA PHE A 106 -27.27 -0.93 -19.45
C PHE A 106 -26.99 -1.15 -17.97
N THR A 107 -25.79 -1.63 -17.67
CA THR A 107 -25.34 -1.81 -16.29
C THR A 107 -24.36 -0.70 -15.94
N ASP A 108 -24.77 0.18 -15.03
CA ASP A 108 -23.89 1.13 -14.39
C ASP A 108 -23.22 0.49 -13.17
N LEU A 109 -21.92 0.72 -13.04
CA LEU A 109 -21.10 0.18 -11.97
C LEU A 109 -20.81 1.26 -10.95
N TRP A 110 -21.12 0.99 -9.68
CA TRP A 110 -20.82 1.86 -8.56
C TRP A 110 -19.97 1.15 -7.52
N ILE A 111 -19.07 1.91 -6.89
CA ILE A 111 -18.20 1.40 -5.84
C ILE A 111 -18.40 2.23 -4.58
N LEU A 112 -18.62 1.56 -3.46
CA LEU A 112 -18.62 2.16 -2.14
C LEU A 112 -17.38 1.67 -1.38
N TYR A 113 -16.51 2.59 -0.97
CA TYR A 113 -15.40 2.25 -0.08
C TYR A 113 -15.79 2.48 1.36
N ARG A 114 -16.03 1.42 2.13
CA ARG A 114 -16.45 1.53 3.53
C ARG A 114 -16.17 0.26 4.31
N ASP A 115 -15.63 0.40 5.52
CA ASP A 115 -15.60 -0.69 6.49
C ASP A 115 -16.99 -0.87 7.10
N ILE A 116 -17.52 -2.09 6.99
CA ILE A 116 -18.87 -2.42 7.47
C ILE A 116 -18.78 -3.73 8.24
N ASP A 117 -19.31 -3.73 9.47
CA ASP A 117 -19.57 -4.97 10.21
C ASP A 117 -20.85 -5.62 9.66
N PRO A 118 -20.77 -6.78 8.98
CA PRO A 118 -21.92 -7.43 8.38
C PRO A 118 -23.01 -7.81 9.40
N SER A 119 -22.67 -7.96 10.68
CA SER A 119 -23.62 -8.29 11.74
C SER A 119 -24.57 -7.15 12.09
N THR A 120 -24.19 -5.91 11.73
CA THR A 120 -25.00 -4.70 11.99
C THR A 120 -26.02 -4.41 10.89
N LEU A 121 -25.92 -5.09 9.74
CA LEU A 121 -26.78 -4.87 8.59
C LEU A 121 -28.18 -5.46 8.80
N ARG A 122 -29.21 -4.66 8.51
CA ARG A 122 -30.59 -5.14 8.45
C ARG A 122 -30.90 -5.54 7.02
N LEU A 123 -30.78 -6.84 6.74
CA LEU A 123 -31.03 -7.40 5.42
C LEU A 123 -32.53 -7.47 5.14
N GLN A 124 -32.95 -7.04 3.96
CA GLN A 124 -34.28 -7.33 3.42
C GLN A 124 -34.38 -8.81 3.08
N LYS A 125 -35.04 -9.60 3.93
CA LYS A 125 -35.04 -11.07 3.84
C LYS A 125 -35.78 -11.62 2.63
N GLU A 126 -36.62 -10.79 2.00
CA GLU A 126 -37.30 -11.07 0.74
C GLU A 126 -36.31 -11.14 -0.44
N GLU A 127 -35.22 -10.38 -0.42
CA GLU A 127 -34.24 -10.34 -1.52
C GLU A 127 -32.88 -10.97 -1.12
N VAL A 128 -32.44 -10.78 0.13
CA VAL A 128 -31.10 -11.15 0.60
C VAL A 128 -31.16 -12.12 1.79
N ALA A 129 -30.60 -13.32 1.61
CA ALA A 129 -30.48 -14.31 2.68
C ALA A 129 -29.40 -13.92 3.70
N ARG A 130 -28.19 -13.62 3.19
CA ARG A 130 -27.00 -13.29 3.98
C ARG A 130 -25.97 -12.54 3.13
N VAL A 131 -25.00 -11.93 3.81
CA VAL A 131 -23.83 -11.29 3.21
C VAL A 131 -22.55 -11.83 3.83
N ARG A 132 -21.42 -11.65 3.15
CA ARG A 132 -20.09 -11.86 3.75
C ARG A 132 -19.02 -11.11 2.98
N TRP A 133 -17.93 -10.80 3.67
CA TRP A 133 -16.70 -10.36 3.03
C TRP A 133 -16.00 -11.54 2.38
N VAL A 134 -15.45 -11.32 1.17
CA VAL A 134 -14.55 -12.24 0.48
C VAL A 134 -13.30 -11.52 0.05
N GLU A 135 -12.19 -12.25 0.03
CA GLU A 135 -11.00 -11.76 -0.63
C GLU A 135 -11.23 -11.71 -2.15
N PRO A 136 -10.62 -10.76 -2.87
CA PRO A 136 -10.70 -10.73 -4.32
C PRO A 136 -10.23 -12.01 -5.01
N GLU A 137 -9.25 -12.73 -4.44
CA GLU A 137 -8.81 -14.05 -4.91
C GLU A 137 -9.92 -15.10 -4.74
N GLU A 138 -10.54 -15.14 -3.56
CA GLU A 138 -11.66 -16.03 -3.28
C GLU A 138 -12.84 -15.75 -4.22
N LEU A 139 -13.13 -14.48 -4.51
CA LEU A 139 -14.17 -14.13 -5.48
C LEU A 139 -13.85 -14.70 -6.88
N CYS A 140 -12.59 -14.64 -7.32
CA CYS A 140 -12.17 -15.25 -8.59
C CYS A 140 -12.39 -16.77 -8.58
N ASP A 141 -12.02 -17.45 -7.49
CA ASP A 141 -12.25 -18.88 -7.33
C ASP A 141 -13.74 -19.24 -7.32
N MET A 142 -14.57 -18.42 -6.67
CA MET A 142 -16.02 -18.61 -6.67
C MET A 142 -16.64 -18.45 -8.07
N ILE A 143 -16.11 -17.51 -8.87
CA ILE A 143 -16.53 -17.29 -10.26
C ILE A 143 -16.14 -18.48 -11.13
N ALA A 144 -14.89 -18.95 -11.01
CA ALA A 144 -14.36 -20.09 -11.76
C ALA A 144 -15.15 -21.37 -11.45
N ASN A 145 -15.45 -21.59 -10.17
CA ASN A 145 -16.19 -22.77 -9.68
C ASN A 145 -17.72 -22.63 -9.76
N ARG A 146 -18.24 -21.54 -10.34
CA ARG A 146 -19.69 -21.28 -10.51
C ARG A 146 -20.48 -21.24 -9.20
N THR A 147 -19.82 -20.95 -8.07
CA THR A 147 -20.49 -20.72 -6.77
C THR A 147 -20.88 -19.25 -6.57
N PHE A 148 -20.35 -18.36 -7.40
CA PHE A 148 -20.81 -16.98 -7.59
C PHE A 148 -21.41 -16.80 -8.99
N HIS A 149 -22.39 -15.92 -9.13
CA HIS A 149 -23.01 -15.65 -10.42
C HIS A 149 -22.01 -15.06 -11.43
N HIS A 150 -21.83 -15.75 -12.54
CA HIS A 150 -20.83 -15.38 -13.52
C HIS A 150 -21.36 -14.35 -14.53
N TYR A 151 -21.21 -13.06 -14.21
CA TYR A 151 -21.58 -11.93 -15.07
C TYR A 151 -20.71 -11.76 -16.35
N GLY A 152 -19.72 -12.64 -16.56
CA GLY A 152 -18.81 -12.63 -17.72
C GLY A 152 -17.42 -12.14 -17.36
N THR A 153 -16.38 -12.69 -17.98
CA THR A 153 -14.98 -12.33 -17.71
C THR A 153 -14.71 -10.85 -17.94
N ALA A 154 -15.20 -10.29 -19.06
CA ALA A 154 -15.06 -8.87 -19.37
C ALA A 154 -15.69 -7.95 -18.29
N TYR A 155 -16.79 -8.40 -17.66
CA TYR A 155 -17.42 -7.66 -16.58
C TYR A 155 -16.54 -7.62 -15.34
N PHE A 156 -16.04 -8.76 -14.86
CA PHE A 156 -15.23 -8.74 -13.64
C PHE A 156 -13.88 -8.04 -13.85
N GLN A 157 -13.30 -8.14 -15.05
CA GLN A 157 -12.13 -7.33 -15.41
C GLN A 157 -12.43 -5.82 -15.38
N PHE A 158 -13.67 -5.44 -15.68
CA PHE A 158 -14.12 -4.06 -15.58
C PHE A 158 -14.32 -3.64 -14.10
N VAL A 159 -14.94 -4.50 -13.30
CA VAL A 159 -15.14 -4.30 -11.85
C VAL A 159 -13.81 -4.09 -11.13
N PHE A 160 -12.86 -5.01 -11.27
CA PHE A 160 -11.56 -4.90 -10.56
C PHE A 160 -10.79 -3.65 -10.99
N ARG A 161 -10.79 -3.32 -12.28
CA ARG A 161 -10.18 -2.06 -12.76
C ARG A 161 -10.85 -0.83 -12.18
N ALA A 162 -12.17 -0.83 -12.03
CA ALA A 162 -12.89 0.27 -11.42
C ALA A 162 -12.54 0.38 -9.92
N ILE A 163 -12.48 -0.75 -9.19
CA ILE A 163 -12.08 -0.79 -7.77
C ILE A 163 -10.65 -0.29 -7.57
N GLU A 164 -9.74 -0.56 -8.51
CA GLU A 164 -8.37 -0.07 -8.42
C GLU A 164 -8.25 1.42 -8.73
N ARG A 165 -9.04 1.92 -9.69
CA ARG A 165 -9.01 3.34 -10.10
C ARG A 165 -9.80 4.25 -9.16
N GLY A 166 -10.81 3.71 -8.48
CA GLY A 166 -11.70 4.49 -7.62
C GLY A 166 -11.05 4.99 -6.33
N ARG A 167 -9.81 4.56 -6.01
CA ARG A 167 -9.03 5.03 -4.85
C ARG A 167 -7.59 5.30 -5.23
N ARG A 168 -7.05 6.44 -4.78
CA ARG A 168 -5.64 6.79 -4.96
C ARG A 168 -4.79 6.04 -3.93
N THR A 169 -4.40 4.81 -4.28
CA THR A 169 -3.60 3.94 -3.39
C THR A 169 -2.11 4.19 -3.55
N LEU A 170 -1.43 4.47 -2.44
CA LEU A 170 0.02 4.52 -2.32
C LEU A 170 0.54 3.15 -1.86
N TYR A 171 1.33 2.49 -2.70
CA TYR A 171 2.03 1.27 -2.35
C TYR A 171 3.43 1.60 -1.84
N VAL A 172 3.82 1.06 -0.69
CA VAL A 172 5.11 1.32 -0.06
C VAL A 172 5.76 0.01 0.32
N THR A 173 6.96 -0.27 -0.16
CA THR A 173 7.70 -1.48 0.20
C THR A 173 8.98 -1.15 0.94
N ASP A 174 9.34 -1.95 1.95
CA ASP A 174 10.74 -2.01 2.39
C ASP A 174 11.63 -2.60 1.28
N LEU A 175 12.95 -2.48 1.44
CA LEU A 175 13.95 -3.06 0.55
C LEU A 175 14.50 -4.39 1.08
N ASP A 176 15.18 -4.37 2.21
CA ASP A 176 16.14 -5.39 2.64
C ASP A 176 15.42 -6.57 3.29
N GLY A 177 15.31 -7.68 2.58
CA GLY A 177 14.51 -8.82 3.04
C GLY A 177 13.03 -8.74 2.61
N THR A 178 12.62 -7.67 1.91
CA THR A 178 11.26 -7.51 1.37
C THR A 178 11.22 -7.44 -0.15
N LEU A 179 11.84 -6.40 -0.75
CA LEU A 179 11.86 -6.21 -2.20
C LEU A 179 13.12 -6.80 -2.85
N LEU A 180 14.25 -6.69 -2.15
CA LEU A 180 15.53 -7.18 -2.61
C LEU A 180 15.61 -8.70 -2.44
N GLN A 181 16.27 -9.33 -3.39
CA GLN A 181 16.66 -10.73 -3.34
C GLN A 181 17.67 -10.96 -2.20
N ASP A 182 17.93 -12.23 -1.86
CA ASP A 182 18.81 -12.61 -0.75
C ASP A 182 20.26 -12.11 -0.94
N ASP A 183 20.66 -11.85 -2.18
CA ASP A 183 21.95 -11.27 -2.56
C ASP A 183 21.97 -9.73 -2.59
N SER A 184 20.94 -9.08 -2.04
CA SER A 184 20.74 -7.62 -2.05
C SER A 184 20.53 -6.99 -3.44
N THR A 185 20.08 -7.76 -4.43
CA THR A 185 19.81 -7.26 -5.79
C THR A 185 18.31 -7.14 -6.11
N LEU A 186 18.00 -6.42 -7.19
CA LEU A 186 16.66 -6.41 -7.81
C LEU A 186 16.63 -7.34 -9.03
N SER A 187 15.66 -8.24 -9.07
CA SER A 187 15.42 -9.07 -10.25
C SER A 187 14.89 -8.23 -11.43
N ASP A 188 15.16 -8.71 -12.66
CA ASP A 188 14.61 -8.11 -13.88
C ASP A 188 13.08 -8.16 -13.89
N TYR A 189 12.49 -9.24 -13.37
CA TYR A 189 11.03 -9.39 -13.27
C TYR A 189 10.40 -8.28 -12.41
N THR A 190 11.01 -8.00 -11.26
CA THR A 190 10.55 -6.94 -10.35
C THR A 190 10.66 -5.57 -11.01
N VAL A 191 11.80 -5.26 -11.63
CA VAL A 191 12.04 -3.99 -12.34
C VAL A 191 11.00 -3.79 -13.46
N ASP A 192 10.83 -4.78 -14.33
CA ASP A 192 9.89 -4.71 -15.45
C ASP A 192 8.44 -4.58 -15.00
N THR A 193 8.07 -5.31 -13.94
CA THR A 193 6.73 -5.27 -13.37
C THR A 193 6.43 -3.90 -12.79
N PHE A 194 7.33 -3.38 -11.95
CA PHE A 194 7.15 -2.07 -11.32
C PHE A 194 7.09 -0.96 -12.36
N ASN A 195 8.01 -0.92 -13.33
CA ASN A 195 8.00 0.08 -14.38
C ASN A 195 6.70 0.06 -15.20
N ARG A 196 6.17 -1.14 -15.50
CA ARG A 196 4.88 -1.29 -16.19
C ARG A 196 3.73 -0.75 -15.35
N LEU A 197 3.67 -1.07 -14.07
CA LEU A 197 2.59 -0.63 -13.17
C LEU A 197 2.65 0.87 -12.91
N ILE A 198 3.85 1.42 -12.68
CA ILE A 198 4.07 2.86 -12.54
C ILE A 198 3.67 3.60 -13.82
N SER A 199 3.99 3.05 -15.00
CA SER A 199 3.56 3.66 -16.28
C SER A 199 2.04 3.74 -16.45
N ARG A 200 1.30 2.87 -15.77
CA ARG A 200 -0.18 2.85 -15.71
C ARG A 200 -0.76 3.72 -14.60
N GLY A 201 0.08 4.45 -13.85
CA GLY A 201 -0.34 5.40 -12.83
C GLY A 201 -0.27 4.89 -11.39
N MET A 202 0.28 3.69 -11.14
CA MET A 202 0.50 3.21 -9.77
C MET A 202 1.43 4.15 -9.01
N MET A 203 0.98 4.63 -7.84
CA MET A 203 1.84 5.36 -6.90
C MET A 203 2.61 4.34 -6.06
N LEU A 204 3.83 4.04 -6.48
CA LEU A 204 4.71 3.11 -5.79
C LEU A 204 5.90 3.86 -5.20
N SER A 205 6.21 3.62 -3.93
CA SER A 205 7.34 4.18 -3.19
C SER A 205 8.06 3.09 -2.38
N VAL A 206 9.16 3.46 -1.74
CA VAL A 206 9.97 2.62 -0.87
C VAL A 206 10.09 3.29 0.50
N ALA A 207 10.11 2.50 1.58
CA ALA A 207 10.43 2.94 2.94
C ALA A 207 11.59 2.13 3.52
N THR A 208 12.80 2.70 3.52
CA THR A 208 14.04 1.97 3.85
C THR A 208 14.91 2.70 4.88
N ALA A 209 15.69 1.92 5.63
CA ALA A 209 16.79 2.41 6.46
C ALA A 209 17.98 2.93 5.62
N ARG A 210 18.10 2.50 4.36
CA ARG A 210 19.20 2.90 3.47
C ARG A 210 19.21 4.40 3.20
N GLY A 211 20.42 4.97 3.16
CA GLY A 211 20.69 6.31 2.67
C GLY A 211 20.79 6.39 1.14
N THR A 212 21.04 7.59 0.61
CA THR A 212 21.11 7.85 -0.85
C THR A 212 22.11 6.95 -1.57
N ILE A 213 23.24 6.67 -0.92
CA ILE A 213 24.30 5.79 -1.41
C ILE A 213 23.82 4.33 -1.44
N GLY A 214 23.23 3.86 -0.35
CA GLY A 214 22.76 2.48 -0.22
C GLY A 214 21.66 2.12 -1.22
N VAL A 215 20.81 3.09 -1.58
CA VAL A 215 19.78 2.92 -2.62
C VAL A 215 20.36 2.87 -4.03
N GLN A 216 21.43 3.61 -4.31
CA GLN A 216 22.09 3.58 -5.63
C GLN A 216 22.80 2.24 -5.87
N LEU A 217 23.38 1.65 -4.83
CA LEU A 217 24.10 0.37 -4.95
C LEU A 217 23.21 -0.83 -5.25
N VAL A 218 21.92 -0.77 -4.91
CA VAL A 218 20.97 -1.86 -5.15
C VAL A 218 20.23 -1.72 -6.48
N GLY A 219 20.65 -0.78 -7.33
CA GLY A 219 20.08 -0.58 -8.67
C GLY A 219 18.66 -0.03 -8.67
N LEU A 220 18.26 0.70 -7.63
CA LEU A 220 16.90 1.23 -7.51
C LEU A 220 16.60 2.30 -8.59
N ASP A 221 17.62 2.85 -9.25
CA ASP A 221 17.51 3.75 -10.40
C ASP A 221 16.95 3.07 -11.66
N ARG A 222 16.98 1.73 -11.72
CA ARG A 222 16.32 0.94 -12.77
C ARG A 222 14.80 1.04 -12.71
N ILE A 223 14.23 1.45 -11.57
CA ILE A 223 12.79 1.65 -11.38
C ILE A 223 12.47 3.14 -11.50
N HIS A 224 11.55 3.48 -12.40
CA HIS A 224 11.19 4.84 -12.76
C HIS A 224 10.14 5.44 -11.81
N PHE A 225 10.48 5.58 -10.53
CA PHE A 225 9.59 6.15 -9.52
C PHE A 225 9.06 7.53 -9.93
N ARG A 226 7.73 7.69 -9.81
CA ARG A 226 7.03 8.97 -10.05
C ARG A 226 6.68 9.72 -8.76
N VAL A 227 6.95 9.09 -7.61
CA VAL A 227 6.73 9.65 -6.29
C VAL A 227 8.02 9.59 -5.46
N PRO A 228 8.17 10.42 -4.42
CA PRO A 228 9.34 10.39 -3.55
C PRO A 228 9.49 9.07 -2.78
N LEU A 229 10.72 8.74 -2.41
CA LEU A 229 11.09 7.63 -1.53
C LEU A 229 11.19 8.10 -0.08
N VAL A 230 10.87 7.22 0.86
CA VAL A 230 11.06 7.39 2.30
C VAL A 230 12.39 6.71 2.68
N MET A 231 13.40 7.50 3.06
CA MET A 231 14.78 7.03 3.24
C MET A 231 15.31 7.35 4.64
N LEU A 232 16.41 6.68 5.04
CA LEU A 232 17.03 6.81 6.37
C LEU A 232 15.98 6.64 7.49
N GLY A 233 15.19 5.56 7.42
CA GLY A 233 14.15 5.28 8.41
C GLY A 233 13.10 6.38 8.47
N GLY A 234 12.82 7.06 7.35
CA GLY A 234 11.83 8.14 7.25
C GLY A 234 12.32 9.52 7.69
N VAL A 235 13.62 9.69 7.91
CA VAL A 235 14.24 11.01 8.07
C VAL A 235 14.15 11.83 6.79
N LEU A 236 14.22 11.19 5.61
CA LEU A 236 14.21 11.88 4.32
C LEU A 236 13.02 11.48 3.45
N LEU A 237 12.43 12.48 2.79
CA LEU A 237 11.69 12.26 1.55
C LEU A 237 12.58 12.65 0.37
N TYR A 238 12.88 11.72 -0.52
CA TYR A 238 13.85 11.90 -1.60
C TYR A 238 13.23 11.66 -2.98
N ASP A 239 13.35 12.63 -3.87
CA ASP A 239 12.96 12.48 -5.29
C ASP A 239 14.13 11.87 -6.05
N LEU A 240 14.08 10.56 -6.29
CA LEU A 240 15.17 9.82 -6.95
C LEU A 240 15.43 10.34 -8.37
N ALA A 241 14.36 10.59 -9.13
CA ALA A 241 14.44 11.05 -10.52
C ALA A 241 15.12 12.42 -10.63
N ARG A 242 14.82 13.35 -9.71
CA ARG A 242 15.42 14.70 -9.69
C ARG A 242 16.63 14.83 -8.76
N ARG A 243 17.03 13.73 -8.10
CA ARG A 243 18.12 13.66 -7.12
C ARG A 243 18.07 14.79 -6.08
N ARG A 244 16.91 14.99 -5.46
CA ARG A 244 16.70 16.08 -4.49
C ARG A 244 16.03 15.62 -3.20
N ILE A 245 16.43 16.24 -2.10
CA ILE A 245 15.78 16.07 -0.81
C ILE A 245 14.56 17.00 -0.76
N ILE A 246 13.37 16.41 -0.67
CA ILE A 246 12.10 17.14 -0.55
C ILE A 246 11.84 17.52 0.92
N HIS A 247 12.18 16.63 1.85
CA HIS A 247 11.99 16.84 3.28
C HIS A 247 13.12 16.17 4.05
N SER A 248 13.51 16.77 5.18
CA SER A 248 14.46 16.18 6.12
C SER A 248 14.13 16.53 7.56
N CYS A 249 14.19 15.55 8.46
CA CYS A 249 14.13 15.79 9.91
C CYS A 249 15.55 16.03 10.45
N GLU A 250 15.78 17.19 11.07
CA GLU A 250 17.09 17.59 11.59
C GLU A 250 17.05 17.78 13.11
N MET A 251 17.99 17.14 13.81
CA MET A 251 18.22 17.30 15.24
C MET A 251 19.07 18.54 15.50
N SER A 252 18.73 19.26 16.58
CA SER A 252 19.50 20.42 17.03
C SER A 252 20.90 20.03 17.49
N ALA A 253 21.79 21.03 17.57
CA ALA A 253 23.15 20.81 18.08
C ALA A 253 23.14 20.25 19.53
N ASP A 254 22.22 20.70 20.36
CA ASP A 254 22.10 20.22 21.75
C ASP A 254 21.66 18.76 21.82
N THR A 255 20.71 18.36 20.97
CA THR A 255 20.30 16.94 20.85
C THR A 255 21.46 16.09 20.35
N VAL A 256 22.18 16.52 19.31
CA VAL A 256 23.36 15.82 18.79
C VAL A 256 24.44 15.68 19.87
N LYS A 257 24.71 16.74 20.64
CA LYS A 257 25.65 16.72 21.76
C LYS A 257 25.25 15.73 22.85
N ALA A 258 23.96 15.68 23.21
CA ALA A 258 23.44 14.74 24.19
C ALA A 258 23.64 13.29 23.73
N ILE A 259 23.31 12.98 22.47
CA ILE A 259 23.51 11.67 21.86
C ILE A 259 25.00 11.29 21.87
N LEU A 260 25.88 12.18 21.37
CA LEU A 260 27.33 11.94 21.35
C LEU A 260 27.91 11.75 22.75
N SER A 261 27.35 12.38 23.77
CA SER A 261 27.74 12.15 25.17
C SER A 261 27.49 10.71 25.60
N VAL A 262 26.35 10.13 25.23
CA VAL A 262 26.01 8.73 25.52
C VAL A 262 26.97 7.79 24.77
N PHE A 263 27.18 8.01 23.47
CA PHE A 263 28.13 7.20 22.69
C PHE A 263 29.56 7.25 23.25
N ARG A 264 30.05 8.43 23.65
CA ARG A 264 31.38 8.57 24.28
C ARG A 264 31.49 7.79 25.59
N LYS A 265 30.49 7.89 26.47
CA LYS A 265 30.47 7.16 27.75
C LYS A 265 30.45 5.64 27.57
N ALA A 266 29.79 5.17 26.52
CA ALA A 266 29.73 3.76 26.18
C ALA A 266 30.96 3.26 25.38
N GLU A 267 31.91 4.15 25.06
CA GLU A 267 33.07 3.86 24.18
C GLU A 267 32.64 3.31 22.81
N ARG A 268 31.62 3.92 22.22
CA ARG A 268 31.01 3.51 20.95
C ARG A 268 31.24 4.58 19.88
N HIS A 269 31.44 4.12 18.65
CA HIS A 269 31.77 4.95 17.49
C HIS A 269 30.64 4.90 16.45
N PRO A 270 29.66 5.82 16.51
CA PRO A 270 28.59 5.84 15.53
C PRO A 270 29.04 6.49 14.22
N GLN A 271 28.31 6.16 13.16
CA GLN A 271 28.26 6.98 11.96
C GLN A 271 27.25 8.12 12.17
N LEU A 272 27.64 9.35 11.81
CA LEU A 272 26.81 10.55 11.92
C LEU A 272 26.51 11.13 10.54
N TYR A 273 25.23 11.24 10.21
CA TYR A 273 24.76 11.69 8.91
C TYR A 273 24.34 13.16 8.97
N ARG A 274 24.80 13.94 7.99
CA ARG A 274 24.48 15.37 7.87
C ARG A 274 24.05 15.69 6.46
N ARG A 275 23.02 16.53 6.34
CA ARG A 275 22.59 17.07 5.06
C ARG A 275 23.49 18.23 4.63
N ARG A 276 23.87 18.25 3.35
CA ARG A 276 24.50 19.41 2.67
C ARG A 276 23.80 19.63 1.34
N GLY A 277 22.92 20.63 1.28
CA GLY A 277 22.08 20.85 0.10
C GLY A 277 21.15 19.66 -0.18
N ASN A 278 21.36 18.97 -1.30
CA ASN A 278 20.63 17.74 -1.67
C ASN A 278 21.41 16.45 -1.41
N GLU A 279 22.56 16.56 -0.75
CA GLU A 279 23.45 15.43 -0.47
C GLU A 279 23.45 15.09 1.02
N VAL A 280 23.83 13.84 1.32
CA VAL A 280 24.00 13.35 2.68
C VAL A 280 25.46 12.93 2.83
N HIS A 281 26.11 13.49 3.84
CA HIS A 281 27.50 13.20 4.19
C HIS A 281 27.57 12.46 5.50
N ILE A 282 28.44 11.45 5.56
CA ILE A 282 28.61 10.53 6.67
C ILE A 282 29.94 10.81 7.33
N TYR A 283 29.93 11.05 8.63
CA TYR A 283 31.11 11.35 9.46
C TYR A 283 31.30 10.24 10.47
N TYR A 284 32.53 9.78 10.62
CA TYR A 284 32.85 8.70 11.55
C TYR A 284 34.27 8.88 12.10
N THR A 285 34.54 8.25 13.25
CA THR A 285 35.87 8.26 13.89
C THR A 285 36.64 6.96 13.59
N SER A 286 35.92 5.84 13.65
CA SER A 286 36.34 4.52 13.21
C SER A 286 35.14 3.82 12.55
N LEU A 287 35.44 2.77 11.78
CA LEU A 287 34.45 1.89 11.17
C LEU A 287 34.75 0.45 11.58
N LEU A 288 33.71 -0.37 11.59
CA LEU A 288 33.84 -1.81 11.68
C LEU A 288 34.33 -2.38 10.34
N PRO A 289 34.99 -3.56 10.32
CA PRO A 289 35.47 -4.18 9.09
C PRO A 289 34.38 -4.34 8.02
N GLN A 290 33.14 -4.67 8.42
CA GLN A 290 32.01 -4.77 7.48
C GLN A 290 31.60 -3.42 6.86
N GLU A 291 31.71 -2.32 7.61
CA GLU A 291 31.40 -0.97 7.15
C GLU A 291 32.49 -0.45 6.21
N GLU A 292 33.77 -0.74 6.51
CA GLU A 292 34.87 -0.49 5.58
C GLU A 292 34.70 -1.30 4.30
N GLY A 293 34.39 -2.59 4.42
CA GLY A 293 34.11 -3.47 3.29
C GLY A 293 32.98 -2.94 2.39
N PHE A 294 31.93 -2.37 2.98
CA PHE A 294 30.85 -1.72 2.22
C PHE A 294 31.36 -0.52 1.40
N ILE A 295 32.15 0.38 2.01
CA ILE A 295 32.72 1.55 1.32
C ILE A 295 33.66 1.11 0.19
N HIS A 296 34.47 0.09 0.43
CA HIS A 296 35.39 -0.46 -0.57
C HIS A 296 34.67 -1.08 -1.76
N ARG A 297 33.65 -1.93 -1.52
CA ARG A 297 32.83 -2.52 -2.60
C ARG A 297 32.17 -1.44 -3.45
N ALA A 298 31.53 -0.48 -2.78
CA ALA A 298 30.88 0.63 -3.45
C ALA A 298 31.85 1.44 -4.35
N THR A 299 33.09 1.61 -3.91
CA THR A 299 34.15 2.24 -4.71
C THR A 299 34.58 1.37 -5.89
N ALA A 300 34.77 0.06 -5.67
CA ALA A 300 35.20 -0.90 -6.68
C ALA A 300 34.18 -1.04 -7.84
N ASP A 301 32.88 -0.87 -7.56
CA ASP A 301 31.82 -0.89 -8.56
C ASP A 301 31.74 0.42 -9.39
N GLY A 302 32.77 1.27 -9.32
CA GLY A 302 32.89 2.48 -10.11
C GLY A 302 32.14 3.69 -9.53
N HIS A 303 31.57 3.58 -8.33
CA HIS A 303 30.90 4.71 -7.70
C HIS A 303 31.86 5.59 -6.91
N THR A 304 31.82 6.90 -7.16
CA THR A 304 32.63 7.91 -6.45
C THR A 304 31.97 8.36 -5.15
N PHE A 305 31.75 7.43 -4.22
CA PHE A 305 31.10 7.76 -2.94
C PHE A 305 32.04 8.24 -1.85
N GLN A 306 33.35 8.09 -2.03
CA GLN A 306 34.37 8.51 -1.06
C GLN A 306 34.20 9.98 -0.62
N GLN A 307 33.77 10.86 -1.53
CA GLN A 307 33.51 12.27 -1.22
C GLN A 307 32.41 12.51 -0.17
N TYR A 308 31.52 11.53 0.05
CA TYR A 308 30.44 11.59 1.03
C TYR A 308 30.85 11.02 2.39
N TYR A 309 31.97 10.32 2.48
CA TYR A 309 32.46 9.68 3.70
C TYR A 309 33.66 10.46 4.29
N HIS A 310 33.54 10.86 5.54
CA HIS A 310 34.48 11.77 6.20
C HIS A 310 35.00 11.15 7.49
N ARG A 311 36.20 10.56 7.43
CA ARG A 311 36.92 10.16 8.65
C ARG A 311 37.41 11.41 9.38
N VAL A 312 37.04 11.54 10.66
CA VAL A 312 37.39 12.68 11.51
C VAL A 312 38.00 12.21 12.83
N SER A 313 38.78 13.06 13.50
CA SER A 313 39.32 12.75 14.83
C SER A 313 38.25 12.76 15.92
N HIS A 314 37.21 13.58 15.76
CA HIS A 314 36.06 13.65 16.65
C HIS A 314 34.80 14.06 15.88
N LEU A 315 33.65 13.54 16.28
CA LEU A 315 32.35 13.97 15.78
C LEU A 315 31.97 15.31 16.41
N LYS A 316 31.57 16.28 15.59
CA LYS A 316 31.14 17.61 16.04
C LYS A 316 29.69 17.59 16.52
N ASP A 317 29.38 18.44 17.47
CA ASP A 317 28.04 18.61 18.06
C ASP A 317 27.08 19.43 17.18
N SER A 318 27.47 19.88 15.97
CA SER A 318 26.58 20.68 15.11
C SER A 318 25.37 19.87 14.60
N PRO A 319 24.28 20.50 14.13
CA PRO A 319 23.04 19.82 13.71
C PRO A 319 23.24 18.65 12.74
N ALA A 320 22.45 17.60 12.91
CA ALA A 320 22.58 16.35 12.13
C ALA A 320 21.23 15.67 11.96
N ILE A 321 21.13 14.73 11.03
CA ILE A 321 19.83 14.13 10.67
C ILE A 321 19.65 12.71 11.18
N PHE A 322 20.74 11.97 11.38
CA PHE A 322 20.66 10.54 11.68
C PHE A 322 21.98 10.00 12.27
N PHE A 323 21.87 9.04 13.19
CA PHE A 323 22.99 8.22 13.65
C PHE A 323 22.70 6.75 13.36
N SER A 324 23.76 5.99 13.05
CA SER A 324 23.70 4.54 12.97
C SER A 324 24.94 3.94 13.61
N CYS A 325 24.77 2.82 14.30
CA CYS A 325 25.87 1.98 14.74
C CYS A 325 25.46 0.51 14.73
N GLN A 326 26.46 -0.36 14.70
CA GLN A 326 26.28 -1.81 14.64
C GLN A 326 27.01 -2.51 15.80
N SER A 327 26.40 -3.56 16.34
CA SER A 327 26.97 -4.41 17.40
C SER A 327 26.14 -5.68 17.61
N PRO A 328 26.63 -6.66 18.39
CA PRO A 328 25.77 -7.69 18.96
C PRO A 328 24.65 -7.12 19.82
N TYR A 329 23.55 -7.87 19.95
CA TYR A 329 22.29 -7.43 20.55
C TYR A 329 22.44 -6.78 21.93
N ASP A 330 23.08 -7.46 22.87
CA ASP A 330 23.15 -7.01 24.28
C ASP A 330 23.82 -5.62 24.43
N ARG A 331 24.84 -5.36 23.60
CA ARG A 331 25.52 -4.05 23.58
C ARG A 331 24.63 -2.96 23.00
N GLN A 332 23.83 -3.27 21.98
CA GLN A 332 22.90 -2.32 21.41
C GLN A 332 21.73 -2.04 22.34
N LEU A 333 21.21 -3.05 23.04
CA LEU A 333 20.12 -2.89 23.97
C LEU A 333 20.49 -1.94 25.12
N SER A 334 21.66 -2.15 25.75
CA SER A 334 22.13 -1.26 26.82
C SER A 334 22.35 0.19 26.34
N LEU A 335 22.83 0.37 25.11
CA LEU A 335 23.02 1.69 24.52
C LEU A 335 21.67 2.36 24.21
N LYS A 336 20.72 1.59 23.65
CA LYS A 336 19.35 2.04 23.37
C LYS A 336 18.65 2.55 24.63
N GLU A 337 18.71 1.81 25.74
CA GLU A 337 18.08 2.22 27.01
C GLU A 337 18.61 3.56 27.55
N GLN A 338 19.87 3.89 27.26
CA GLN A 338 20.46 5.19 27.63
C GLN A 338 20.02 6.30 26.68
N LEU A 339 19.97 6.00 25.37
CA LEU A 339 19.53 6.95 24.36
C LEU A 339 18.05 7.29 24.48
N ASP A 340 17.20 6.32 24.81
CA ASP A 340 15.74 6.51 24.98
C ASP A 340 15.37 7.51 26.09
N ARG A 341 16.33 7.88 26.96
CA ARG A 341 16.16 8.93 27.98
C ARG A 341 16.34 10.35 27.45
N ILE A 342 16.85 10.51 26.23
CA ILE A 342 17.03 11.81 25.60
C ILE A 342 15.68 12.23 24.99
N PRO A 343 15.13 13.39 25.35
CA PRO A 343 13.87 13.87 24.76
C PRO A 343 14.07 14.30 23.31
N GLY A 344 13.02 14.23 22.50
CA GLY A 344 13.03 14.72 21.12
C GLY A 344 13.65 13.77 20.10
N ILE A 345 13.93 12.52 20.48
CA ILE A 345 14.51 11.50 19.59
C ILE A 345 13.72 10.19 19.62
N ARG A 346 13.92 9.38 18.59
CA ARG A 346 13.52 7.98 18.50
C ARG A 346 14.74 7.11 18.26
N THR A 347 14.70 5.90 18.81
CA THR A 347 15.69 4.86 18.52
C THR A 347 15.01 3.61 17.96
N VAL A 348 15.66 2.96 17.00
CA VAL A 348 15.19 1.69 16.44
C VAL A 348 16.32 0.68 16.49
N LEU A 349 16.01 -0.48 17.05
CA LEU A 349 16.93 -1.62 17.16
C LEU A 349 16.34 -2.79 16.36
N TYR A 350 17.09 -3.28 15.38
CA TYR A 350 16.68 -4.43 14.57
C TYR A 350 17.89 -5.22 14.09
N GLN A 351 17.68 -6.51 13.81
CA GLN A 351 18.73 -7.39 13.34
C GLN A 351 19.03 -7.11 11.87
N ASP A 352 20.30 -7.13 11.50
CA ASP A 352 20.75 -7.08 10.11
C ASP A 352 20.25 -8.30 9.33
N THR A 353 19.65 -8.07 8.17
CA THR A 353 19.12 -9.11 7.29
C THR A 353 20.23 -10.00 6.71
N TYR A 354 21.46 -9.48 6.56
CA TYR A 354 22.53 -10.18 5.82
C TYR A 354 23.70 -10.66 6.68
N THR A 355 23.79 -10.23 7.94
CA THR A 355 24.91 -10.56 8.83
C THR A 355 24.40 -11.15 10.14
N GLU A 356 24.77 -12.40 10.41
CA GLU A 356 24.45 -13.05 11.68
C GLU A 356 25.08 -12.30 12.89
N ASP A 357 24.36 -12.29 14.01
CA ASP A 357 24.73 -11.60 15.26
C ASP A 357 25.11 -10.11 15.10
N ASN A 358 24.59 -9.46 14.07
CA ASN A 358 24.75 -8.03 13.84
C ASN A 358 23.41 -7.31 13.98
N TRP A 359 23.39 -6.25 14.80
CA TRP A 359 22.19 -5.47 15.06
C TRP A 359 22.45 -3.99 14.79
N PHE A 360 21.54 -3.37 14.06
CA PHE A 360 21.52 -1.93 13.84
C PHE A 360 20.84 -1.23 14.99
N LEU A 361 21.47 -0.16 15.48
CA LEU A 361 20.82 0.84 16.33
C LEU A 361 20.85 2.19 15.62
N GLU A 362 19.67 2.66 15.28
CA GLU A 362 19.47 3.92 14.57
C GLU A 362 18.88 4.97 15.51
N VAL A 363 19.33 6.21 15.38
CA VAL A 363 18.83 7.33 16.17
C VAL A 363 18.51 8.52 15.29
N TYR A 364 17.32 9.06 15.45
CA TYR A 364 16.84 10.20 14.68
C TYR A 364 15.83 11.02 15.48
N ARG A 365 15.42 12.18 14.95
CA ARG A 365 14.45 13.06 15.61
C ARG A 365 13.11 12.36 15.81
N GLU A 366 12.41 12.67 16.89
CA GLU A 366 11.16 12.01 17.27
C GLU A 366 10.03 12.07 16.23
N ASP A 367 10.06 13.00 15.28
CA ASP A 367 9.07 13.12 14.20
C ASP A 367 9.50 12.42 12.90
N ALA A 368 10.68 11.79 12.84
CA ALA A 368 11.05 10.85 11.77
C ALA A 368 10.51 9.44 12.06
N GLY A 369 10.88 8.43 11.28
CA GLY A 369 10.31 7.08 11.33
C GLY A 369 9.61 6.70 10.03
N LYS A 370 9.61 5.41 9.66
CA LYS A 370 8.94 4.93 8.44
C LYS A 370 7.45 5.30 8.43
N ASP A 371 6.79 5.20 9.59
CA ASP A 371 5.44 5.69 9.86
C ASP A 371 5.26 7.17 9.43
N ARG A 372 6.03 8.08 10.04
CA ARG A 372 5.90 9.53 9.78
C ARG A 372 6.36 9.92 8.39
N GLY A 373 7.33 9.20 7.84
CA GLY A 373 7.77 9.37 6.46
C GLY A 373 6.65 9.07 5.48
N VAL A 374 5.95 7.94 5.68
CA VAL A 374 4.83 7.53 4.82
C VAL A 374 3.60 8.41 5.01
N GLU A 375 3.25 8.82 6.23
CA GLU A 375 2.16 9.78 6.47
C GLU A 375 2.39 11.11 5.71
N ARG A 376 3.61 11.66 5.79
CA ARG A 376 3.98 12.87 5.02
C ARG A 376 3.88 12.63 3.51
N LEU A 377 4.31 11.47 3.04
CA LEU A 377 4.23 11.12 1.62
C LEU A 377 2.78 10.97 1.16
N GLN A 378 1.95 10.27 1.92
CA GLN A 378 0.51 10.09 1.67
C GLN A 378 -0.20 11.43 1.57
N GLN A 379 0.01 12.33 2.55
CA GLN A 379 -0.56 13.67 2.55
C GLN A 379 -0.11 14.48 1.33
N ARG A 380 1.19 14.44 1.00
CA ARG A 380 1.75 15.14 -0.16
C ARG A 380 1.15 14.67 -1.48
N LEU A 381 0.84 13.38 -1.58
CA LEU A 381 0.27 12.79 -2.79
C LEU A 381 -1.25 12.91 -2.81
N HIS A 382 -1.90 13.28 -1.70
CA HIS A 382 -3.34 13.14 -1.49
C HIS A 382 -3.80 11.71 -1.83
N ALA A 383 -3.11 10.73 -1.25
CA ALA A 383 -3.45 9.32 -1.40
C ALA A 383 -4.52 8.93 -0.36
N ASP A 384 -5.58 8.26 -0.82
CA ASP A 384 -6.72 7.85 0.01
C ASP A 384 -6.44 6.58 0.81
N ARG A 385 -5.43 5.81 0.40
CA ARG A 385 -5.11 4.50 0.94
C ARG A 385 -3.60 4.22 0.88
N VAL A 386 -3.07 3.54 1.89
CA VAL A 386 -1.70 3.03 1.95
C VAL A 386 -1.70 1.51 2.03
N VAL A 387 -0.92 0.88 1.15
CA VAL A 387 -0.62 -0.56 1.21
C VAL A 387 0.89 -0.69 1.46
N ALA A 388 1.26 -1.35 2.55
CA ALA A 388 2.65 -1.47 2.97
C ALA A 388 3.17 -2.91 2.90
N PHE A 389 4.44 -3.07 2.54
CA PHE A 389 5.17 -4.34 2.53
C PHE A 389 6.42 -4.23 3.40
N GLY A 390 6.71 -5.25 4.22
CA GLY A 390 7.88 -5.30 5.09
C GLY A 390 8.16 -6.71 5.62
N ASP A 391 9.25 -6.86 6.37
CA ASP A 391 9.71 -8.15 6.88
C ASP A 391 10.23 -8.11 8.33
N ASN A 392 10.61 -6.94 8.85
CA ASN A 392 11.35 -6.85 10.09
C ASN A 392 10.69 -5.91 11.12
N VAL A 393 11.24 -5.86 12.34
CA VAL A 393 10.69 -5.09 13.47
C VAL A 393 10.65 -3.59 13.16
N ASN A 394 11.59 -3.08 12.36
CA ASN A 394 11.61 -1.68 11.92
C ASN A 394 10.46 -1.33 10.92
N ASP A 395 9.73 -2.33 10.42
CA ASP A 395 8.53 -2.15 9.59
C ASP A 395 7.22 -2.15 10.38
N ILE A 396 7.22 -2.56 11.65
CA ILE A 396 6.00 -2.54 12.48
C ILE A 396 5.38 -1.13 12.55
N PRO A 397 6.17 -0.04 12.70
CA PRO A 397 5.62 1.32 12.58
C PRO A 397 5.06 1.63 11.19
N LEU A 398 5.65 1.10 10.12
CA LEU A 398 5.11 1.25 8.76
C LEU A 398 3.74 0.55 8.63
N PHE A 399 3.60 -0.64 9.21
CA PHE A 399 2.34 -1.40 9.20
C PHE A 399 1.23 -0.69 9.98
N SER A 400 1.55 -0.01 11.08
CA SER A 400 0.53 0.64 11.92
C SER A 400 -0.16 1.84 11.25
N VAL A 401 0.46 2.43 10.23
CA VAL A 401 -0.12 3.54 9.43
C VAL A 401 -0.69 3.08 8.08
N ALA A 402 -0.57 1.79 7.75
CA ALA A 402 -1.07 1.24 6.51
C ALA A 402 -2.53 0.79 6.64
N ASP A 403 -3.35 1.04 5.63
CA ASP A 403 -4.69 0.47 5.55
C ASP A 403 -4.63 -1.05 5.31
N LEU A 404 -3.60 -1.51 4.59
CA LEU A 404 -3.30 -2.92 4.41
C LEU A 404 -1.79 -3.16 4.56
N ALA A 405 -1.41 -3.90 5.60
CA ALA A 405 -0.04 -4.31 5.88
C ALA A 405 0.20 -5.75 5.42
N LEU A 406 1.26 -5.94 4.63
CA LEU A 406 1.63 -7.23 4.04
C LEU A 406 3.05 -7.58 4.48
N CYS A 407 3.24 -8.79 4.98
CA CYS A 407 4.59 -9.31 5.23
C CYS A 407 4.97 -10.36 4.18
N VAL A 408 6.25 -10.41 3.80
CA VAL A 408 6.77 -11.50 2.98
C VAL A 408 6.94 -12.78 3.80
N GLN A 409 7.02 -13.93 3.12
CA GLN A 409 7.08 -15.23 3.80
C GLN A 409 8.30 -15.39 4.72
N ASN A 410 9.41 -14.74 4.40
CA ASN A 410 10.66 -14.76 5.17
C ASN A 410 10.68 -13.71 6.31
N ALA A 411 9.56 -13.04 6.59
CA ALA A 411 9.46 -12.03 7.63
C ALA A 411 9.73 -12.59 9.04
N SER A 412 10.25 -11.73 9.92
CA SER A 412 10.39 -12.00 11.35
C SER A 412 9.02 -12.34 11.99
N PRO A 413 8.96 -13.18 13.05
CA PRO A 413 7.71 -13.49 13.73
C PRO A 413 6.95 -12.26 14.22
N ALA A 414 7.68 -11.23 14.67
CA ALA A 414 7.08 -9.97 15.12
C ALA A 414 6.43 -9.19 13.96
N ALA A 415 7.07 -9.14 12.79
CA ALA A 415 6.50 -8.51 11.60
C ALA A 415 5.28 -9.30 11.08
N MET A 416 5.35 -10.63 11.06
CA MET A 416 4.22 -11.49 10.68
C MET A 416 3.00 -11.26 11.59
N ALA A 417 3.22 -11.13 12.90
CA ALA A 417 2.15 -10.87 13.86
C ALA A 417 1.53 -9.47 13.72
N ALA A 418 2.28 -8.51 13.18
CA ALA A 418 1.83 -7.13 12.98
C ALA A 418 1.18 -6.89 11.59
N ALA A 419 1.40 -7.78 10.63
CA ALA A 419 0.82 -7.67 9.29
C ALA A 419 -0.60 -8.23 9.20
N ASP A 420 -1.40 -7.73 8.26
CA ASP A 420 -2.75 -8.26 8.02
C ASP A 420 -2.71 -9.59 7.26
N ARG A 421 -1.76 -9.73 6.33
CA ARG A 421 -1.63 -10.89 5.44
C ARG A 421 -0.17 -11.17 5.12
N GLN A 422 0.11 -12.43 4.83
CA GLN A 422 1.40 -12.89 4.32
C GLN A 422 1.34 -13.08 2.80
N ILE A 423 2.42 -12.73 2.10
CA ILE A 423 2.63 -12.96 0.67
C ILE A 423 3.87 -13.83 0.42
N GLY A 424 4.18 -14.14 -0.83
CA GLY A 424 5.37 -14.92 -1.20
C GLY A 424 6.68 -14.29 -0.70
N ALA A 425 7.73 -15.10 -0.65
CA ALA A 425 9.06 -14.68 -0.18
C ALA A 425 9.66 -13.57 -1.06
N ASN A 426 10.59 -12.80 -0.49
CA ASN A 426 11.42 -11.84 -1.22
C ASN A 426 12.18 -12.51 -2.38
N SER A 427 12.72 -13.71 -2.14
CA SER A 427 13.47 -14.51 -3.12
C SER A 427 12.64 -14.99 -4.33
N GLU A 428 11.31 -14.89 -4.24
CA GLU A 428 10.38 -15.27 -5.30
C GLU A 428 9.70 -14.06 -5.96
N ASP A 429 10.21 -12.85 -5.74
CA ASP A 429 9.59 -11.59 -6.18
C ASP A 429 8.19 -11.37 -5.57
N GLY A 430 7.97 -11.78 -4.31
CA GLY A 430 6.67 -11.80 -3.65
C GLY A 430 5.89 -10.49 -3.80
N VAL A 431 6.53 -9.35 -3.55
CA VAL A 431 5.92 -8.01 -3.70
C VAL A 431 5.50 -7.74 -5.15
N ALA A 432 6.39 -7.97 -6.12
CA ALA A 432 6.10 -7.72 -7.53
C ALA A 432 5.02 -8.64 -8.06
N ARG A 433 5.03 -9.93 -7.68
CA ARG A 433 3.98 -10.89 -8.05
C ARG A 433 2.64 -10.52 -7.46
N TYR A 434 2.60 -10.09 -6.20
CA TYR A 434 1.37 -9.63 -5.55
C TYR A 434 0.78 -8.42 -6.30
N LEU A 435 1.59 -7.40 -6.57
CA LEU A 435 1.15 -6.20 -7.29
C LEU A 435 0.74 -6.52 -8.73
N HIS A 436 1.47 -7.41 -9.42
CA HIS A 436 1.12 -7.88 -10.75
C HIS A 436 -0.22 -8.63 -10.75
N ALA A 437 -0.45 -9.51 -9.77
CA ALA A 437 -1.66 -10.31 -9.66
C ALA A 437 -2.90 -9.45 -9.44
N ILE A 438 -2.81 -8.41 -8.59
CA ILE A 438 -3.90 -7.46 -8.38
C ILE A 438 -4.25 -6.78 -9.71
N TYR A 439 -3.26 -6.20 -10.39
CA TYR A 439 -3.51 -5.41 -11.60
C TYR A 439 -3.87 -6.24 -12.84
N ASN A 440 -3.60 -7.54 -12.84
CA ASN A 440 -3.82 -8.42 -13.99
C ASN A 440 -4.61 -9.68 -13.60
N ARG A 441 -5.54 -9.58 -12.64
CA ARG A 441 -6.41 -10.68 -12.20
C ARG A 441 -6.95 -11.45 -13.40
N LYS A 442 -6.47 -12.68 -13.55
CA LYS A 442 -7.00 -13.64 -14.53
C LYS A 442 -8.28 -14.23 -13.92
N LEU A 443 -9.33 -14.25 -14.73
CA LEU A 443 -10.70 -14.61 -14.37
C LEU A 443 -11.15 -15.82 -15.17
#